data_AF-A0A3T7RYF5-F1
#
_entry.id   AF-A0A3T7RYF5-F1
#
_cell.length_a   1.000
_cell.length_b   1.000
_cell.length_c   1.000
_cell.angle_alpha   90.00
_cell.angle_beta   90.00
_cell.angle_gamma   90.00
#
_symmetry.space_group_name_H-M   'P 1'
#
loop_
_entity.id
_entity.type
_entity.pdbx_description
1 polymer ?
#
loop_
_entity_poly.entity_id
_entity_poly.type
_entity_poly.pdbx_seq_one_letter_code
_entity_poly.pdbx_strand_id
1 'polypeptide(L)'
;MRTIQFCGMDIPVPTLDVQLELPADYTGCQLVYFKDGEVTSHTPLRKGEFITTFDGFIQLAHRSGWVVTPPPFRKNVIREKLNDDR
;
A
#
# COMPACT_ATOMS: atom_id res chain seq x y z
N MET A 1 -25.25 9.91 -0.54
CA MET A 1 -24.71 10.27 0.79
C MET A 1 -24.63 9.00 1.61
N ARG A 2 -23.43 8.60 2.08
CA ARG A 2 -23.28 7.39 2.92
C ARG A 2 -23.46 7.78 4.38
N THR A 3 -24.22 6.98 5.13
CA THR A 3 -24.49 7.16 6.55
C THR A 3 -24.04 5.92 7.34
N ILE A 4 -23.64 6.12 8.59
CA ILE A 4 -23.47 5.05 9.57
C ILE A 4 -24.60 5.11 10.58
N GLN A 5 -25.14 3.96 10.97
CA GLN A 5 -26.14 3.88 12.03
C GLN A 5 -25.46 3.81 13.40
N PHE A 6 -25.78 4.76 14.27
CA PHE A 6 -25.33 4.75 15.66
C PHE A 6 -26.49 5.15 16.57
N CYS A 7 -26.87 4.27 17.51
CA CYS A 7 -28.03 4.46 18.39
C CYS A 7 -29.34 4.85 17.66
N GLY A 8 -29.57 4.28 16.47
CA GLY A 8 -30.74 4.61 15.64
C GLY A 8 -30.70 5.98 14.96
N MET A 9 -29.57 6.69 15.04
CA MET A 9 -29.32 7.91 14.27
C MET A 9 -28.49 7.59 13.03
N ASP A 10 -28.88 8.16 11.89
CA ASP A 10 -28.08 8.14 10.67
C ASP A 10 -27.06 9.28 10.73
N ILE A 11 -25.80 8.96 11.03
CA ILE A 11 -24.71 9.94 11.06
C ILE A 11 -24.07 9.99 9.68
N PRO A 12 -23.93 11.17 9.05
CA PRO A 12 -23.18 11.30 7.80
C PRO A 12 -21.74 10.87 8.02
N VAL A 13 -21.25 10.00 7.14
CA VAL A 13 -19.82 9.67 7.14
C VAL A 13 -19.07 10.94 6.73
N PRO A 14 -18.05 11.38 7.50
CA PRO A 14 -17.22 12.51 7.11
C PRO A 14 -16.67 12.28 5.70
N THR A 15 -17.01 13.16 4.77
CA THR A 15 -16.45 13.16 3.42
C THR A 15 -15.14 13.91 3.44
N LEU A 16 -14.11 13.31 2.85
CA LEU A 16 -12.85 13.99 2.58
C LEU A 16 -12.89 14.57 1.18
N ASP A 17 -12.84 15.88 1.08
CA ASP A 17 -12.72 16.59 -0.19
C ASP A 17 -11.25 16.70 -0.59
N VAL A 18 -10.95 16.36 -1.84
CA VAL A 18 -9.59 16.31 -2.39
C VAL A 18 -9.51 17.36 -3.49
N GLN A 19 -8.66 18.37 -3.32
CA GLN A 19 -8.32 19.29 -4.39
C GLN A 19 -7.06 18.81 -5.11
N LEU A 20 -7.16 18.58 -6.42
CA LEU A 20 -6.06 18.20 -7.28
C LEU A 20 -5.85 19.30 -8.33
N GLU A 21 -4.65 19.82 -8.42
CA GLU A 21 -4.25 20.78 -9.46
C GLU A 21 -3.72 20.01 -10.67
N LEU A 22 -4.56 19.85 -11.69
CA LEU A 22 -4.22 19.11 -12.91
C LEU A 22 -4.39 20.01 -14.15
N PRO A 23 -3.64 19.75 -15.24
CA PRO A 23 -3.90 20.37 -16.53
C PRO A 23 -5.35 20.14 -16.99
N ALA A 24 -5.96 21.12 -17.66
CA ALA A 24 -7.36 21.08 -18.07
C ALA A 24 -7.68 19.96 -19.09
N ASP A 25 -6.67 19.49 -19.83
CA ASP A 25 -6.73 18.42 -20.82
C ASP A 25 -6.27 17.06 -20.27
N TYR A 26 -6.00 16.96 -18.96
CA TYR A 26 -5.49 15.74 -18.35
C TYR A 26 -6.46 14.57 -18.52
N THR A 27 -5.94 13.47 -19.09
CA THR A 27 -6.64 12.18 -19.17
C THR A 27 -5.70 11.08 -18.68
N GLY A 28 -6.04 10.41 -17.58
CA GLY A 28 -5.20 9.36 -17.01
C GLY A 28 -5.61 8.96 -15.59
N CYS A 29 -4.77 8.15 -14.95
CA CYS A 29 -4.95 7.73 -13.56
C CYS A 29 -4.00 8.53 -12.65
N GLN A 30 -4.50 8.99 -11.50
CA GLN A 30 -3.70 9.67 -10.50
C GLN A 30 -3.64 8.84 -9.22
N LEU A 31 -2.45 8.71 -8.63
CA LEU A 31 -2.27 8.17 -7.29
C LEU A 31 -2.22 9.32 -6.29
N VAL A 32 -3.09 9.29 -5.28
CA VAL A 32 -3.16 10.30 -4.22
C VAL A 32 -2.81 9.63 -2.88
N TYR A 33 -1.86 10.22 -2.15
CA TYR A 33 -1.44 9.76 -0.84
C TYR A 33 -2.11 10.57 0.27
N PHE A 34 -2.70 9.86 1.23
CA PHE A 34 -3.36 10.45 2.39
C PHE A 34 -2.59 10.14 3.67
N LYS A 35 -2.54 11.12 4.57
CA LYS A 35 -2.09 10.93 5.95
C LYS A 35 -2.96 11.78 6.86
N ASP A 36 -3.52 11.16 7.89
CA ASP A 36 -4.35 11.84 8.90
C ASP A 36 -5.52 12.65 8.30
N GLY A 37 -6.10 12.15 7.21
CA GLY A 37 -7.20 12.81 6.50
C GLY A 37 -6.76 13.91 5.55
N GLU A 38 -5.45 14.17 5.39
CA GLU A 38 -4.93 15.20 4.50
C GLU A 38 -4.19 14.61 3.30
N VAL A 39 -4.26 15.29 2.15
CA VAL A 39 -3.47 14.92 0.97
C VAL A 39 -2.02 15.33 1.22
N THR A 40 -1.11 14.37 1.14
CA THR A 40 0.33 14.63 1.32
C THR A 40 1.08 14.74 -0.01
N SER A 41 0.62 14.04 -1.04
CA SER A 41 1.18 14.11 -2.39
C SER A 41 0.26 13.43 -3.41
N HIS A 42 0.50 13.70 -4.70
CA HIS A 42 -0.12 12.99 -5.80
C HIS A 42 0.86 12.83 -6.97
N THR A 43 0.73 11.76 -7.76
CA THR A 43 1.61 11.48 -8.92
C THR A 43 0.90 10.67 -9.99
N PRO A 44 1.06 11.03 -11.29
CA PRO A 44 0.36 10.33 -12.37
C PRO A 44 0.88 8.90 -12.50
N LEU A 45 -0.03 7.95 -12.65
CA LEU A 45 0.31 6.58 -13.02
C LEU A 45 0.61 6.52 -14.52
N ARG A 46 1.78 6.02 -14.88
CA ARG A 46 2.15 5.82 -16.29
C ARG A 46 1.33 4.69 -16.89
N LYS A 47 1.24 4.66 -18.21
CA LYS A 47 0.56 3.58 -18.93
C LYS A 47 1.18 2.22 -18.57
N GLY A 48 0.35 1.33 -18.03
CA GLY A 48 0.77 -0.02 -17.62
C GLY A 48 1.27 -0.11 -16.17
N GLU A 49 1.39 1.00 -15.45
CA GLU A 49 1.61 0.98 -14.01
C GLU A 49 0.29 0.67 -13.28
N PHE A 50 0.39 -0.04 -12.17
CA PHE A 50 -0.74 -0.35 -11.30
C PHE A 50 -0.23 -0.46 -9.86
N ILE A 51 -1.15 -0.31 -8.92
CA ILE A 51 -0.89 -0.45 -7.49
C ILE A 51 -1.57 -1.74 -7.05
N THR A 52 -0.86 -2.55 -6.29
CA THR A 52 -1.38 -3.83 -5.82
C THR A 52 -0.81 -4.17 -4.46
N THR A 53 -1.45 -5.12 -3.78
CA THR A 53 -0.93 -5.71 -2.56
C THR A 53 0.28 -6.59 -2.87
N PHE A 54 1.05 -6.98 -1.86
CA PHE A 54 2.13 -7.94 -2.04
C PHE A 54 1.63 -9.24 -2.69
N ASP A 55 0.52 -9.80 -2.22
CA ASP A 55 -0.07 -11.01 -2.81
C ASP A 55 -0.46 -10.81 -4.29
N GLY A 56 -1.01 -9.64 -4.61
CA GLY A 56 -1.34 -9.29 -6.00
C GLY A 56 -0.08 -9.19 -6.88
N PHE A 57 1.01 -8.63 -6.34
CA PHE A 57 2.31 -8.64 -7.00
C PHE A 57 2.81 -10.06 -7.27
N ILE A 58 2.77 -10.96 -6.27
CA ILE A 58 3.18 -12.36 -6.44
C ILE A 58 2.35 -13.06 -7.53
N GLN A 59 1.03 -12.88 -7.52
CA GLN A 59 0.15 -13.45 -8.54
C GLN A 59 0.49 -12.95 -9.95
N LEU A 60 0.80 -11.66 -10.10
CA LEU A 60 1.15 -11.05 -11.39
C LEU A 60 2.52 -11.51 -11.88
N ALA A 61 3.49 -11.65 -10.98
CA ALA A 61 4.79 -12.22 -11.31
C ALA A 61 4.63 -13.64 -11.88
N HIS A 62 3.86 -14.50 -11.21
CA HIS A 62 3.60 -15.86 -11.66
C HIS A 62 2.88 -15.91 -13.02
N ARG A 63 1.83 -15.09 -13.20
CA ARG A 63 1.12 -15.00 -14.49
C ARG A 63 2.02 -14.53 -15.63
N SER A 64 3.05 -13.77 -15.31
CA SER A 64 4.04 -13.26 -16.27
C SER A 64 5.23 -14.20 -16.46
N GLY A 65 5.20 -15.41 -15.88
CA GLY A 65 6.25 -16.42 -16.01
C GLY A 65 7.46 -16.23 -15.09
N TRP A 66 7.36 -15.34 -14.10
CA TRP A 66 8.43 -15.09 -13.13
C TRP A 66 8.25 -15.91 -11.85
N VAL A 67 9.36 -16.23 -11.18
CA VAL A 67 9.39 -16.87 -9.86
C VAL A 67 9.91 -15.85 -8.85
N VAL A 68 9.18 -15.67 -7.74
CA VAL A 68 9.60 -14.77 -6.66
C VAL A 68 10.29 -15.58 -5.56
N THR A 69 11.60 -15.40 -5.40
CA THR A 69 12.39 -16.06 -4.36
C THR A 69 12.46 -15.20 -3.08
N PRO A 70 12.16 -15.78 -1.89
CA PRO A 70 12.33 -15.07 -0.63
C PRO A 70 13.83 -14.82 -0.35
N PRO A 71 14.16 -13.78 0.45
CA PRO A 71 15.53 -13.55 0.87
C PRO A 71 16.08 -14.73 1.69
N PRO A 72 17.41 -14.94 1.70
CA PRO A 72 18.01 -16.03 2.46
C PRO A 72 17.72 -15.87 3.96
N PHE A 73 17.29 -16.97 4.60
CA PHE A 73 17.00 -16.99 6.02
C PHE A 73 18.31 -16.84 6.82
N ARG A 74 18.54 -15.67 7.44
CA ARG A 74 19.67 -15.51 8.37
C ARG A 74 19.35 -16.24 9.67
N LYS A 75 19.99 -17.39 9.89
CA LYS A 75 20.06 -17.99 11.23
C LYS A 75 20.83 -17.04 12.13
N ASN A 76 20.18 -16.51 13.18
CA ASN A 76 20.88 -15.83 14.25
C ASN A 76 21.83 -16.84 14.90
N VAL A 77 23.14 -16.60 14.78
CA VAL A 77 24.17 -17.37 15.46
C VAL A 77 24.07 -17.01 16.95
N ILE A 78 23.27 -17.76 17.70
CA ILE A 78 23.42 -17.81 19.15
C ILE A 78 24.75 -18.51 19.38
N ARG A 79 25.79 -17.73 19.67
CA ARG A 79 27.07 -18.26 20.13
C ARG A 79 26.81 -18.95 21.47
N GLU A 80 26.76 -20.27 21.45
CA GLU A 80 27.06 -21.08 22.63
C GLU A 80 28.48 -20.71 23.09
N LYS A 81 28.58 -19.74 24.01
CA LYS A 81 29.66 -19.74 24.99
C LYS A 81 29.27 -20.74 26.08
N LEU A 82 29.31 -22.01 25.75
CA LEU A 82 29.31 -23.10 26.71
C LEU A 82 30.51 -23.96 26.34
N ASN A 83 31.46 -24.11 27.27
CA ASN A 83 32.76 -24.78 27.17
C ASN A 83 33.95 -23.86 26.83
N ASP A 84 34.29 -22.95 27.75
CA ASP A 84 35.71 -22.70 28.04
C ASP A 84 35.84 -22.12 29.47
N ASP A 85 35.64 -22.98 30.46
CA ASP A 85 36.15 -22.78 31.82
C ASP A 85 36.51 -24.18 32.34
N ARG A 86 37.73 -24.61 31.99
CA ARG A 86 38.48 -25.68 32.64
C ARG A 86 39.67 -25.06 33.35
#